data_AF-A0A9E5MVQ7-F1
#
_entry.id   AF-A0A9E5MVQ7-F1
#
_cell.length_a   1.000
_cell.length_b   1.000
_cell.length_c   1.000
_cell.angle_alpha   90.00
_cell.angle_beta   90.00
_cell.angle_gamma   90.00
#
_symmetry.space_group_name_H-M   'P 1'
#
loop_
_entity.id
_entity.type
_entity.pdbx_description
1 polymer ?
#
loop_
_entity_poly.entity_id
_entity_poly.type
_entity_poly.pdbx_seq_one_letter_code
_entity_poly.pdbx_strand_id
1 'polypeptide(L)'
;MSPPLVFMMGEFAAPIPIDRRYARNHMWAQPVEPFVAGGDPPSPAGPPGQRWRFGFAAYAVRLLQDVYFLDWNLDPDTDLEEGQEMGAIES
;
A
#
# COMPACT_ATOMS: atom_id res chain seq x y z
N MET A 1 -3.40 11.16 18.78
CA MET A 1 -2.54 10.60 17.71
C MET A 1 -1.12 10.97 18.03
N SER A 2 -0.20 10.01 18.06
CA SER A 2 1.23 10.32 18.22
C SER A 2 1.80 10.76 16.86
N PRO A 3 2.81 11.65 16.83
CA PRO A 3 3.41 12.10 15.58
C PRO A 3 4.08 10.95 14.82
N PRO A 4 4.24 11.06 13.49
CA PRO A 4 5.00 10.08 12.72
C PRO A 4 6.45 10.02 13.21
N LEU A 5 7.03 8.81 13.14
CA LEU A 5 8.48 8.68 13.28
C LEU A 5 9.14 9.29 12.03
N VAL A 6 10.39 9.74 12.15
CA VAL A 6 11.12 10.31 11.01
C VAL A 6 12.42 9.54 10.85
N PHE A 7 12.64 9.00 9.65
CA PHE A 7 13.90 8.42 9.25
C PHE A 7 14.69 9.44 8.42
N MET A 8 15.89 9.77 8.85
CA MET A 8 16.76 10.73 8.16
C MET A 8 17.64 10.02 7.14
N MET A 9 17.53 10.41 5.87
CA MET A 9 18.35 9.93 4.76
C MET A 9 19.35 11.01 4.35
N GLY A 10 20.30 11.30 5.24
CA GLY A 10 21.15 12.49 5.12
C GLY A 10 20.35 13.76 5.44
N GLU A 11 20.27 14.69 4.49
CA GLU A 11 19.53 15.95 4.64
C GLU A 11 18.02 15.81 4.39
N PHE A 12 17.57 14.64 3.93
CA PHE A 12 16.16 14.39 3.59
C PHE A 12 15.44 13.65 4.70
N ALA A 13 14.29 14.18 5.13
CA ALA A 13 13.41 13.54 6.10
C ALA A 13 12.39 12.63 5.41
N ALA A 14 12.34 11.36 5.82
CA ALA A 14 11.33 10.41 5.39
C ALA A 14 10.37 10.09 6.55
N PRO A 15 9.12 10.60 6.52
CA PRO A 15 8.15 10.29 7.56
C PRO A 15 7.70 8.82 7.49
N ILE A 16 7.57 8.21 8.67
CA ILE A 16 7.07 6.86 8.89
C ILE A 16 5.80 7.00 9.77
N PRO A 17 4.61 7.12 9.16
CA PRO A 17 3.35 7.08 9.89
C PRO A 17 3.22 5.82 10.76
N ILE A 18 2.63 5.95 11.93
CA ILE A 18 2.50 4.87 12.93
C ILE A 18 1.12 4.19 12.91
N ASP A 19 0.27 4.56 11.94
CA ASP A 19 -1.11 4.11 11.77
C ASP A 19 -1.26 2.96 10.75
N ARG A 20 -0.14 2.45 10.24
CA ARG A 20 -0.07 1.41 9.21
C ARG A 20 0.97 0.35 9.55
N ARG A 21 0.84 -0.81 8.92
CA ARG A 21 1.79 -1.92 9.02
C ARG A 21 2.83 -1.79 7.91
N TYR A 22 4.08 -2.14 8.18
CA TYR A 22 5.17 -2.08 7.20
C TYR A 22 5.65 -3.48 6.86
N ALA A 23 5.95 -3.69 5.58
CA ALA A 23 6.53 -4.91 5.05
C ALA A 23 8.03 -4.74 4.81
N ARG A 24 8.74 -5.88 4.68
CA ARG A 24 10.20 -5.89 4.49
C ARG A 24 10.64 -5.40 3.10
N ASN A 25 9.72 -5.38 2.13
CA ASN A 25 9.92 -4.92 0.76
C ASN A 25 9.60 -3.42 0.57
N HIS A 26 9.75 -2.62 1.62
CA HIS A 26 9.55 -1.16 1.58
C HIS A 26 8.12 -0.70 1.29
N MET A 27 7.13 -1.57 1.43
CA MET A 27 5.71 -1.25 1.34
C MET A 27 5.06 -1.08 2.72
N TRP A 28 3.88 -0.48 2.74
CA TRP A 28 2.99 -0.45 3.89
C TRP A 28 1.59 -0.94 3.53
N ALA A 29 0.86 -1.42 4.52
CA ALA A 29 -0.54 -1.83 4.44
C ALA A 29 -1.36 -1.18 5.55
N GLN A 30 -2.54 -0.66 5.21
CA GLN A 30 -3.49 -0.08 6.16
C GLN A 30 -4.84 -0.77 6.01
N PRO A 31 -5.47 -1.25 7.09
CA PRO A 31 -6.83 -1.76 7.02
C PRO A 31 -7.76 -0.61 6.66
N VAL A 32 -8.65 -0.84 5.70
CA VAL A 32 -9.68 0.13 5.33
C VAL A 32 -11.05 -0.46 5.62
N GLU A 33 -12.02 0.41 5.93
CA GLU A 33 -13.40 -0.01 5.98
C GLU A 33 -13.82 -0.54 4.60
N PRO A 34 -14.71 -1.54 4.54
CA PRO A 34 -15.19 -2.08 3.27
C PRO A 34 -15.72 -0.95 2.39
N PHE A 35 -15.18 -0.83 1.18
CA PHE A 35 -15.72 0.12 0.21
C PHE A 35 -17.09 -0.39 -0.24
N VAL A 36 -18.15 0.33 0.15
CA VAL A 36 -19.48 0.15 -0.42
C VAL A 36 -19.58 1.11 -1.60
N ALA A 37 -19.11 0.65 -2.77
CA ALA A 37 -19.42 1.33 -4.02
C ALA A 37 -20.94 1.34 -4.18
N GLY A 38 -21.53 2.47 -4.57
CA GLY A 38 -22.98 2.62 -4.61
C GLY A 38 -23.69 1.49 -5.36
N GLY A 39 -24.55 0.76 -4.65
CA GLY A 39 -25.63 -0.06 -5.22
C GLY A 39 -25.24 -1.37 -5.91
N ASP A 40 -23.98 -1.59 -6.29
CA ASP A 40 -23.58 -2.86 -6.87
C ASP A 40 -23.57 -3.95 -5.79
N PRO A 41 -24.24 -5.11 -6.02
CA PRO A 41 -24.26 -6.17 -5.03
C PRO A 41 -22.83 -6.65 -4.75
N PRO A 42 -22.50 -7.00 -3.50
CA PRO A 42 -21.20 -7.59 -3.19
C PRO A 42 -20.97 -8.78 -4.14
N SER A 43 -19.76 -8.87 -4.68
CA SER A 43 -19.31 -10.01 -5.48
C SER A 43 -19.76 -11.33 -4.84
N PRO A 44 -20.20 -12.35 -5.60
CA PRO A 44 -20.64 -13.63 -5.05
C PRO A 44 -19.53 -14.39 -4.29
N ALA A 45 -18.29 -13.92 -4.33
CA ALA A 45 -17.17 -14.45 -3.59
C ALA A 45 -17.17 -13.96 -2.12
N GLY A 46 -17.93 -14.65 -1.28
CA GLY A 46 -17.75 -14.67 0.18
C GLY A 46 -18.14 -13.39 0.96
N PRO A 47 -18.12 -13.45 2.31
CA PRO A 47 -18.37 -12.28 3.14
C PRO A 47 -17.29 -11.20 2.88
N PRO A 48 -17.59 -9.90 3.10
CA PRO A 48 -16.59 -8.86 2.93
C PRO A 48 -15.46 -9.10 3.92
N GLY A 49 -14.34 -9.64 3.42
CA GLY A 49 -13.10 -9.74 4.16
C GLY A 49 -12.57 -8.34 4.52
N GLN A 50 -11.62 -8.29 5.44
CA GLN A 50 -10.88 -7.08 5.73
C GLN A 50 -10.18 -6.61 4.44
N ARG A 51 -10.58 -5.45 3.91
CA ARG A 51 -9.89 -4.82 2.78
C ARG A 51 -8.63 -4.09 3.28
N TRP A 52 -7.60 -4.09 2.45
CA TRP A 52 -6.33 -3.45 2.76
C TRP A 52 -5.98 -2.44 1.67
N ARG A 53 -5.45 -1.29 2.07
CA ARG A 53 -4.79 -0.34 1.17
C ARG A 53 -3.29 -0.52 1.28
N PHE A 54 -2.62 -0.61 0.14
CA PHE A 54 -1.17 -0.71 0.06
C PHE A 54 -0.54 0.57 -0.49
N GLY A 55 0.75 0.75 -0.23
CA GLY A 55 1.55 1.79 -0.84
C GLY A 55 3.04 1.62 -0.51
N PHE A 56 3.87 2.49 -1.07
CA PHE A 56 5.30 2.51 -0.80
C PHE A 56 5.61 3.38 0.42
N ALA A 57 6.60 2.99 1.21
CA ALA A 57 7.10 3.82 2.29
C ALA A 57 7.76 5.10 1.72
N ALA A 58 7.69 6.21 2.44
CA ALA A 58 8.21 7.49 1.96
C ALA A 58 9.70 7.43 1.57
N TYR A 59 10.50 6.67 2.32
CA TYR A 59 11.91 6.46 2.00
C TYR A 59 12.09 5.65 0.71
N ALA A 60 11.19 4.72 0.39
CA ALA A 60 11.25 3.89 -0.81
C ALA A 60 11.06 4.76 -2.05
N VAL A 61 10.03 5.62 -2.04
CA VAL A 61 9.80 6.59 -3.10
C VAL A 61 10.99 7.54 -3.25
N ARG A 62 11.62 7.94 -2.13
CA ARG A 62 12.82 8.80 -2.18
C ARG A 62 14.01 8.11 -2.85
N LEU A 63 14.19 6.80 -2.66
CA LEU A 63 15.23 6.00 -3.32
C LEU A 63 14.93 5.82 -4.81
N LEU A 64 13.66 5.64 -5.16
CA LEU A 64 13.18 5.57 -6.55
C LEU A 64 13.29 6.91 -7.27
N GLN A 65 13.27 8.05 -6.56
CA GLN A 65 13.23 9.38 -7.19
C GLN A 65 11.94 9.60 -7.98
N ASP A 66 12.03 9.91 -9.27
CA ASP A 66 10.88 10.17 -10.13
C ASP A 66 10.33 8.85 -10.65
N VAL A 67 9.04 8.59 -10.38
CA VAL A 67 8.35 7.39 -10.88
C VAL A 67 7.73 7.69 -12.22
N TYR A 68 8.21 7.03 -13.28
CA TYR A 68 7.69 7.22 -14.64
C TYR A 68 6.60 6.21 -14.98
N PHE A 69 6.64 5.02 -14.38
CA PHE A 69 5.67 3.96 -14.65
C PHE A 69 5.27 3.25 -13.36
N LEU A 70 3.97 3.02 -13.20
CA LEU A 70 3.40 2.18 -12.15
C LEU A 70 2.28 1.36 -12.79
N ASP A 71 2.46 0.04 -12.78
CA ASP A 71 1.52 -0.92 -13.35
C ASP A 71 1.12 -1.94 -12.30
N TRP A 72 -0.19 -2.19 -12.19
CA TRP A 72 -0.77 -3.14 -11.24
C TRP A 72 -1.36 -4.31 -12.01
N ASN A 73 -0.86 -5.51 -11.74
CA ASN A 73 -1.25 -6.76 -12.42
C ASN A 73 -2.30 -7.54 -11.61
N LEU A 74 -3.21 -6.83 -10.92
CA LEU A 74 -4.21 -7.42 -10.03
C LEU A 74 -5.61 -6.89 -10.35
N ASP A 75 -6.59 -7.79 -10.38
CA ASP A 75 -7.99 -7.40 -10.42
C ASP A 75 -8.47 -6.92 -9.04
N PRO A 76 -9.50 -6.04 -8.99
CA PRO A 76 -10.17 -5.71 -7.75
C PRO A 76 -10.62 -6.96 -6.99
N ASP A 77 -10.46 -6.95 -5.67
CA ASP A 77 -10.85 -8.04 -4.77
C ASP A 77 -10.06 -9.36 -4.93
N THR A 78 -8.90 -9.31 -5.61
CA THR A 78 -7.94 -10.41 -5.64
C THR A 78 -7.39 -10.70 -4.24
N ASP A 79 -7.45 -11.97 -3.81
CA ASP A 79 -6.76 -12.42 -2.61
C ASP A 79 -5.24 -12.35 -2.81
N LEU A 80 -4.52 -11.82 -1.81
CA LEU A 80 -3.08 -11.63 -1.85
C LEU A 80 -2.35 -12.62 -0.94
N GLU A 81 -1.28 -13.21 -1.46
CA GLU A 81 -0.34 -14.04 -0.71
C GLU A 81 1.01 -13.34 -0.47
N GLU A 82 1.74 -13.76 0.56
CA GLU A 82 3.07 -13.23 0.85
C GLU A 82 4.04 -13.53 -0.31
N GLY A 83 4.64 -12.47 -0.87
CA GLY A 83 5.59 -12.59 -1.98
C GLY A 83 4.95 -12.70 -3.36
N GLN A 84 3.62 -12.66 -3.45
CA GLN A 84 2.91 -12.59 -4.73
C GLN A 84 3.29 -11.32 -5.50
N GLU A 85 3.53 -11.47 -6.80
CA GLU A 85 3.73 -10.34 -7.69
C GLU A 85 2.43 -9.55 -7.85
N MET A 86 2.49 -8.24 -7.60
CA MET A 86 1.34 -7.34 -7.67
C MET A 86 1.39 -6.41 -8.88
N GLY A 87 2.54 -6.30 -9.55
CA GLY A 87 2.79 -5.28 -10.54
C GLY A 87 4.26 -4.87 -10.61
N ALA A 88 4.53 -3.79 -11.36
CA ALA A 88 5.85 -3.25 -11.60
C ALA A 88 5.87 -1.73 -11.37
N ILE A 89 7.02 -1.23 -10.93
CA ILE A 89 7.29 0.20 -10.77
C ILE A 89 8.65 0.52 -11.39
N GLU A 90 8.71 1.60 -12.17
CA GLU A 90 9.94 2.05 -12.84
C GLU A 90 10.20 3.54 -12.58
N SER A 91 11.48 3.84 -12.40
CA SER A 91 12.07 5.16 -12.16
C SER A 91 13.25 5.44 -13.07
#